data_AF-A0A949FQ60-F1
#
_entry.id   AF-A0A949FQ60-F1
#
_cell.length_a   1.000
_cell.length_b   1.000
_cell.length_c   1.000
_cell.angle_alpha   90.00
_cell.angle_beta   90.00
_cell.angle_gamma   90.00
#
_symmetry.space_group_name_H-M   'P 1'
#
loop_
_entity.id
_entity.type
_entity.pdbx_description
1 polymer ?
#
loop_
_entity_poly.entity_id
_entity_poly.type
_entity_poly.pdbx_seq_one_letter_code
_entity_poly.pdbx_strand_id
1 'polypeptide(L)' 'MPVDQLDLSPEAMALSSSDSVTEVFRADKVASMREAIANGSYDTDEKLNAALEILLDRLG' A
#
# COMPACT_ATOMS: atom_id res chain seq x y z
N MET A 1 -26.64 7.35 19.32
CA MET A 1 -27.13 6.85 18.02
C MET A 1 -26.53 5.47 17.80
N PRO A 2 -27.28 4.46 17.35
CA PRO A 2 -26.72 3.14 17.11
C PRO A 2 -25.66 3.22 16.01
N VAL A 3 -24.50 2.61 16.26
CA VAL A 3 -23.40 2.52 15.28
C VAL A 3 -23.71 1.34 14.35
N ASP A 4 -23.65 1.59 13.05
CA ASP A 4 -23.77 0.54 12.05
C ASP A 4 -22.50 -0.31 12.08
N GLN A 5 -22.63 -1.60 12.39
CA GLN A 5 -21.50 -2.53 12.48
C GLN A 5 -21.47 -3.41 11.23
N LEU A 6 -20.32 -3.43 10.57
CA LEU A 6 -20.05 -4.30 9.44
C LEU A 6 -19.55 -5.65 9.96
N ASP A 7 -20.40 -6.68 9.92
CA ASP A 7 -19.96 -8.07 10.09
C ASP A 7 -19.42 -8.60 8.75
N LEU A 8 -18.12 -8.84 8.72
CA LEU A 8 -17.45 -9.42 7.56
C LEU A 8 -17.65 -10.93 7.53
N SER A 9 -17.74 -11.51 6.33
CA SER A 9 -17.87 -12.96 6.19
C SER A 9 -16.62 -13.69 6.72
N PRO A 10 -16.75 -14.95 7.15
CA PRO A 10 -15.61 -15.74 7.65
C PRO A 10 -14.44 -15.80 6.67
N GLU A 11 -14.71 -15.82 5.36
CA GLU A 11 -13.72 -15.82 4.29
C GLU A 11 -12.98 -14.49 4.21
N ALA A 12 -13.69 -13.36 4.34
CA ALA A 12 -13.08 -12.03 4.36
C ALA A 12 -12.19 -11.84 5.62
N MET A 13 -12.61 -12.38 6.76
CA MET A 13 -11.80 -12.37 7.98
C MET A 13 -10.53 -13.23 7.86
N ALA A 14 -10.62 -14.38 7.20
CA ALA A 14 -9.46 -15.24 6.95
C ALA A 14 -8.42 -14.56 6.04
N LEU A 15 -8.87 -13.86 4.99
CA LEU A 15 -8.00 -13.08 4.12
C LEU A 15 -7.36 -11.90 4.85
N SER A 16 -8.12 -11.17 5.67
CA SER A 16 -7.59 -10.05 6.48
C SER A 16 -6.53 -10.48 7.48
N SER A 17 -6.61 -11.70 8.02
CA SER A 17 -5.67 -12.21 9.02
C SER A 17 -4.30 -12.58 8.43
N SER A 18 -4.27 -12.88 7.13
CA SER A 18 -3.03 -13.22 6.40
C SER A 18 -2.07 -12.03 6.22
N ASP A 19 -2.53 -10.80 6.44
CA ASP A 19 -1.75 -9.57 6.26
C ASP A 19 -0.65 -9.40 7.34
N SER A 20 -0.75 -10.13 8.46
CA SER A 20 0.25 -10.17 9.54
C SER A 20 1.60 -10.76 9.10
N VAL A 21 1.65 -11.56 8.03
CA VAL A 21 2.90 -12.10 7.46
C VAL A 21 3.62 -11.05 6.59
N THR A 22 2.92 -9.98 6.17
CA THR A 22 3.45 -8.96 5.26
C THR A 22 4.18 -7.81 5.97
N GLU A 23 3.94 -7.60 7.27
CA GLU A 23 4.46 -6.44 8.00
C GLU A 23 5.99 -6.37 8.05
N VAL A 24 6.67 -7.50 8.26
CA VAL A 24 8.14 -7.56 8.36
C VAL A 24 8.80 -7.21 7.03
N PHE A 25 8.28 -7.73 5.91
CA PHE A 25 8.82 -7.46 4.57
C PHE A 25 8.66 -5.99 4.15
N ARG A 26 7.63 -5.30 4.66
CA ARG A 26 7.39 -3.89 4.32
C ARG A 26 8.30 -2.93 5.10
N ALA A 27 8.73 -3.25 6.31
CA ALA A 27 9.55 -2.35 7.12
C ALA A 27 10.89 -1.99 6.43
N ASP A 28 11.62 -2.99 5.94
CA ASP A 28 12.91 -2.78 5.26
C ASP A 28 12.74 -2.04 3.93
N LYS A 29 11.69 -2.38 3.18
CA LYS A 29 11.36 -1.70 1.93
C LYS A 29 10.99 -0.23 2.19
N VAL A 30 10.23 0.03 3.24
CA VAL A 30 9.87 1.40 3.66
C VAL A 30 11.11 2.18 4.09
N ALA A 31 12.03 1.56 4.84
CA ALA A 31 13.27 2.22 5.24
C ALA A 31 14.13 2.63 4.03
N SER A 32 14.34 1.72 3.08
CA SER A 32 15.11 2.02 1.85
C SER A 32 14.42 3.06 0.96
N MET A 33 13.09 3.03 0.84
CA MET A 33 12.34 4.06 0.14
C MET A 33 12.47 5.43 0.83
N ARG A 34 12.41 5.49 2.17
CA ARG A 34 12.60 6.73 2.93
C ARG A 34 13.99 7.33 2.71
N GLU A 35 15.02 6.50 2.69
CA GLU A 35 16.39 6.95 2.41
C GLU A 35 16.53 7.50 0.99
N ALA A 36 15.96 6.81 -0.01
CA ALA A 36 15.91 7.27 -1.40
C ALA A 36 15.14 8.58 -1.57
N ILE A 37 14.12 8.83 -0.76
CA ILE A 37 13.38 10.11 -0.78
C ILE A 37 14.27 11.21 -0.17
N ALA A 38 14.91 10.93 0.96
CA ALA A 38 15.77 11.89 1.64
C ALA A 38 16.99 12.31 0.80
N ASN A 39 17.54 11.38 0.00
CA ASN A 39 18.65 11.67 -0.91
C ASN A 39 18.22 12.21 -2.28
N GLY A 40 16.91 12.33 -2.54
CA GLY A 40 16.36 12.87 -3.79
C GLY A 40 16.43 11.91 -4.99
N SER A 41 16.88 10.67 -4.82
CA SER A 41 16.95 9.66 -5.89
C SER A 41 15.65 8.86 -6.07
N TYR A 42 14.61 9.17 -5.30
CA TYR A 42 13.35 8.46 -5.37
C TYR A 42 12.53 8.80 -6.62
N ASP A 43 12.48 10.08 -7.00
CA ASP A 43 11.63 10.60 -8.08
C ASP A 43 12.36 10.51 -9.43
N THR A 44 12.36 9.31 -10.01
CA THR A 44 12.91 9.08 -11.36
C THR A 44 11.81 9.19 -12.41
N ASP A 45 12.18 9.52 -13.65
CA ASP A 45 11.24 9.65 -14.76
C ASP A 45 10.41 8.37 -14.96
N GLU A 46 11.02 7.17 -14.89
CA GLU A 46 10.27 5.91 -14.94
C GLU A 46 9.22 5.78 -13.84
N LYS A 47 9.54 6.15 -12.60
CA LYS A 47 8.62 6.02 -11.47
C LYS A 47 7.47 7.00 -11.54
N LEU A 48 7.74 8.22 -12.02
CA LEU A 48 6.72 9.24 -12.21
C LEU A 48 5.74 8.85 -13.32
N ASN A 49 6.24 8.31 -14.44
CA ASN A 49 5.38 7.78 -15.51
C ASN A 49 4.52 6.61 -15.02
N ALA A 50 5.11 5.64 -14.32
CA ALA A 50 4.35 4.53 -13.76
C ALA A 50 3.30 5.00 -12.74
N ALA A 51 3.63 5.98 -11.89
CA ALA A 51 2.67 6.54 -10.93
C ALA A 51 1.51 7.26 -11.64
N LEU A 52 1.79 7.94 -12.75
CA LEU A 52 0.77 8.59 -13.57
C LEU A 52 -0.16 7.56 -14.24
N GLU A 53 0.37 6.49 -14.81
CA GLU A 53 -0.44 5.41 -15.41
C GLU A 53 -1.41 4.80 -14.38
N ILE A 54 -0.92 4.45 -13.19
CA ILE A 54 -1.75 3.89 -12.12
C ILE A 54 -2.84 4.87 -11.67
N LEU A 55 -2.53 6.17 -11.61
CA LEU A 55 -3.51 7.19 -11.26
C LEU A 55 -4.64 7.26 -12.30
N LEU A 56 -4.29 7.18 -13.58
CA LEU A 56 -5.26 7.22 -14.68
C LEU A 56 -6.11 5.95 -14.70
N ASP A 57 -5.51 4.78 -14.50
CA ASP A 57 -6.22 3.49 -14.38
C ASP A 57 -7.22 3.49 -13.23
N ARG A 58 -6.91 4.18 -12.11
CA ARG A 58 -7.83 4.29 -10.98
C ARG A 58 -9.01 5.24 -11.23
N LEU A 59 -8.86 6.19 -12.16
CA LEU A 59 -9.88 7.18 -12.48
C LEU A 59 -10.86 6.69 -13.56
N GLY A 60 -10.43 5.75 -14.41
CA GLY A 60 -11.28 5.06 -15.39
C GLY A 60 -12.19 4.00 -14.77
#